data_AF-A0AB35YR22-F1
#
_entry.id   AF-A0AB35YR22-F1
#
_cell.length_a   1.000
_cell.length_b   1.000
_cell.length_c   1.000
_cell.angle_alpha   90.00
_cell.angle_beta   90.00
_cell.angle_gamma   90.00
#
_symmetry.space_group_name_H-M   'P 1'
#
loop_
_entity.id
_entity.type
_entity.pdbx_description
1 polymer ?
#
loop_
_entity_poly.entity_id
_entity_poly.type
_entity_poly.pdbx_seq_one_letter_code
_entity_poly.pdbx_strand_id
1 'polypeptide(L)'
;MSKISWFIKENDVYSEKKEHHAGTFRKDEKIVINMQAWNNRWGVKDAEDIISPVLSFRFDSFEDNALLRLCKVIVNQSLELPVTVKDNSAVVVIGETIIGRSNDGDENSYENKNNFIDIRLEIDIRDKDLKENDLKKMYFELHPLS
;
A
#
# COMPACT_ATOMS: atom_id res chain seq x y z
N MET A 1 2.10 7.82 -20.18
CA MET A 1 1.73 6.67 -19.31
C MET A 1 2.51 6.75 -18.01
N SER A 2 1.82 6.64 -16.88
CA SER A 2 2.42 6.58 -15.55
C SER A 2 3.26 5.30 -15.36
N LYS A 3 4.18 5.31 -14.40
CA LYS A 3 5.08 4.18 -14.12
C LYS A 3 5.12 3.90 -12.62
N ILE A 4 4.24 3.04 -12.15
CA ILE A 4 4.12 2.71 -10.72
C ILE A 4 5.19 1.70 -10.32
N SER A 5 5.84 1.93 -9.18
CA SER A 5 6.78 0.99 -8.57
C SER A 5 6.55 0.93 -7.06
N TRP A 6 6.55 -0.28 -6.51
CA TRP A 6 6.25 -0.54 -5.10
C TRP A 6 7.52 -0.83 -4.32
N PHE A 7 7.66 -0.18 -3.17
CA PHE A 7 8.77 -0.39 -2.25
C PHE A 7 8.25 -0.73 -0.87
N ILE A 8 8.86 -1.70 -0.20
CA ILE A 8 8.47 -2.14 1.14
C ILE A 8 9.61 -1.83 2.11
N LYS A 9 9.28 -1.27 3.27
CA LYS A 9 10.25 -0.93 4.31
C LYS A 9 10.64 -2.16 5.14
N GLU A 10 11.91 -2.55 5.11
CA GLU A 10 12.50 -3.64 5.90
C GLU A 10 13.81 -3.16 6.52
N ASN A 11 14.00 -3.37 7.83
CA ASN A 11 15.18 -2.90 8.57
C ASN A 11 15.52 -1.42 8.30
N ASP A 12 14.48 -0.58 8.30
CA ASP A 12 14.54 0.84 7.98
C ASP A 12 14.96 1.22 6.55
N VAL A 13 14.94 0.28 5.61
CA VAL A 13 15.28 0.52 4.20
C VAL A 13 14.14 0.12 3.29
N TYR A 14 13.79 0.99 2.34
CA TYR A 14 12.83 0.68 1.29
C TYR A 14 13.49 -0.10 0.14
N SER A 15 12.93 -1.26 -0.19
CA SER A 15 13.38 -2.12 -1.30
C SER A 15 12.26 -2.40 -2.29
N GLU A 16 12.57 -2.43 -3.59
CA GLU A 16 11.57 -2.67 -4.63
C GLU A 16 11.05 -4.10 -4.50
N LYS A 17 9.73 -4.27 -4.38
CA LYS A 17 9.12 -5.59 -4.24
C LYS A 17 7.84 -5.69 -5.05
N LYS A 18 7.70 -6.84 -5.74
CA LYS A 18 6.42 -7.28 -6.32
C LYS A 18 5.64 -8.19 -5.38
N GLU A 19 6.37 -8.92 -4.53
CA GLU A 19 5.83 -9.84 -3.54
C GLU A 19 6.58 -9.64 -2.22
N HIS A 20 5.86 -9.75 -1.10
CA HIS A 20 6.42 -9.56 0.23
C HIS A 20 5.71 -10.46 1.24
N HIS A 21 6.49 -11.06 2.14
CA HIS A 21 5.97 -11.81 3.27
C HIS A 21 5.87 -10.89 4.48
N ALA A 22 4.64 -10.49 4.82
CA ALA A 22 4.35 -9.56 5.92
C ALA A 22 4.47 -10.19 7.32
N GLY A 23 4.92 -11.44 7.41
CA GLY A 23 5.02 -12.22 8.64
C GLY A 23 3.86 -13.20 8.83
N THR A 24 3.81 -13.76 10.03
CA THR A 24 2.79 -14.71 10.46
C THR A 24 1.88 -14.06 11.50
N PHE A 25 0.58 -14.36 11.44
CA PHE A 25 -0.38 -13.88 12.42
C PHE A 25 -0.02 -14.37 13.83
N ARG A 26 -0.05 -13.45 14.79
CA ARG A 26 0.02 -13.73 16.23
C ARG A 26 -1.17 -13.05 16.90
N LYS A 27 -1.78 -13.72 17.88
CA LYS A 27 -3.06 -13.32 18.48
C LYS A 27 -3.00 -11.97 19.20
N ASP A 28 -1.82 -11.53 19.60
CA ASP A 28 -1.52 -10.33 20.38
C ASP A 28 -0.93 -9.18 19.56
N GLU A 29 -0.59 -9.41 18.28
CA GLU A 29 0.10 -8.44 17.45
C GLU A 29 -0.75 -8.02 16.24
N LYS A 30 -0.60 -6.76 15.85
CA LYS A 30 -1.12 -6.27 14.56
C LYS A 30 -0.13 -6.62 13.46
N ILE A 31 -0.65 -6.98 12.28
CA ILE A 31 0.19 -6.96 11.09
C ILE A 31 0.28 -5.50 10.61
N VAL A 32 1.51 -5.02 10.40
CA VAL A 32 1.78 -3.68 9.88
C VAL A 32 2.69 -3.81 8.66
N ILE A 33 2.21 -3.30 7.52
CA ILE A 33 2.97 -3.26 6.28
C ILE A 33 3.18 -1.80 5.90
N ASN A 34 4.44 -1.35 5.85
CA ASN A 34 4.80 -0.01 5.40
C ASN A 34 5.35 -0.07 3.97
N MET A 35 4.73 0.67 3.08
CA MET A 35 4.98 0.65 1.64
C MET A 35 5.12 2.07 1.11
N GLN A 36 5.86 2.22 0.02
CA GLN A 36 5.85 3.40 -0.83
C GLN A 36 5.37 3.02 -2.22
N ALA A 37 4.41 3.77 -2.75
CA ALA A 37 4.04 3.72 -4.15
C ALA A 37 4.64 4.94 -4.85
N TRP A 38 5.60 4.70 -5.74
CA TRP A 38 6.23 5.75 -6.53
C TRP A 38 5.63 5.83 -7.92
N ASN A 39 5.51 7.05 -8.45
CA ASN A 39 5.35 7.29 -9.87
C ASN A 39 6.70 7.73 -10.44
N ASN A 40 7.26 6.91 -11.33
CA ASN A 40 8.48 7.18 -12.07
C ASN A 40 9.77 7.26 -11.23
N ARG A 41 9.94 6.41 -10.20
CA ARG A 41 11.21 6.34 -9.43
C ARG A 41 12.39 6.02 -10.37
N TRP A 42 13.48 6.77 -10.24
CA TRP A 42 14.67 6.69 -11.11
C TRP A 42 14.39 6.95 -12.59
N GLY A 43 13.27 7.62 -12.88
CA GLY A 43 12.89 7.99 -14.23
C GLY A 43 13.80 9.07 -14.81
N VAL A 44 14.31 8.84 -16.02
CA VAL A 44 15.11 9.83 -16.77
C VAL A 44 14.28 10.76 -17.66
N LYS A 45 12.98 10.48 -17.79
CA LYS A 45 12.00 11.28 -18.54
C LYS A 45 10.75 11.38 -17.69
N ASP A 46 10.02 12.48 -17.85
CA ASP A 46 8.75 12.67 -17.16
C ASP A 46 7.71 11.64 -17.63
N ALA A 47 6.87 11.23 -16.69
CA ALA A 47 5.68 10.42 -16.87
C ALA A 47 4.44 11.26 -16.52
N GLU A 48 3.26 10.75 -16.85
CA GLU A 48 2.00 11.38 -16.43
C GLU A 48 1.81 11.28 -14.93
N ASP A 49 1.35 12.37 -14.33
CA ASP A 49 0.92 12.40 -12.93
C ASP A 49 -0.28 11.47 -12.71
N ILE A 50 -0.38 10.91 -11.51
CA ILE A 50 -1.54 10.11 -11.10
C ILE A 50 -2.36 10.96 -10.13
N ILE A 51 -3.49 11.47 -10.59
CA ILE A 51 -4.35 12.37 -9.80
C ILE A 51 -5.32 11.54 -8.97
N SER A 52 -5.36 11.80 -7.66
CA SER A 52 -6.28 11.16 -6.69
C SER A 52 -6.38 9.63 -6.87
N PRO A 53 -5.27 8.88 -6.88
CA PRO A 53 -5.32 7.47 -7.18
C PRO A 53 -6.20 6.71 -6.20
N VAL A 54 -6.65 5.56 -6.66
CA VAL A 54 -7.41 4.60 -5.88
C VAL A 54 -6.51 3.42 -5.56
N LEU A 55 -6.35 3.15 -4.27
CA LEU A 55 -5.73 1.93 -3.77
C LEU A 55 -6.82 0.86 -3.63
N SER A 56 -6.73 -0.20 -4.41
CA SER A 56 -7.52 -1.41 -4.23
C SER A 56 -6.66 -2.52 -3.65
N PHE A 57 -7.26 -3.31 -2.76
CA PHE A 57 -6.63 -4.53 -2.26
C PHE A 57 -7.65 -5.61 -1.93
N ARG A 58 -7.22 -6.87 -2.02
CA ARG A 58 -8.05 -8.04 -1.77
C ARG A 58 -7.23 -9.22 -1.30
N PHE A 59 -7.85 -10.12 -0.55
CA PHE A 59 -7.26 -11.42 -0.29
C PHE A 59 -7.44 -12.35 -1.50
N ASP A 60 -6.53 -13.30 -1.65
CA ASP A 60 -6.60 -14.33 -2.68
C ASP A 60 -7.77 -15.29 -2.42
N SER A 61 -7.97 -15.66 -1.16
CA SER A 61 -9.08 -16.51 -0.72
C SER A 61 -10.34 -15.70 -0.46
N PHE A 62 -11.48 -16.22 -0.90
CA PHE A 62 -12.80 -15.65 -0.64
C PHE A 62 -13.12 -15.61 0.87
N GLU A 63 -12.74 -16.64 1.62
CA GLU A 63 -12.98 -16.72 3.08
C GLU A 63 -12.24 -15.60 3.83
N ASP A 64 -11.05 -15.25 3.35
CA ASP A 64 -10.18 -14.25 3.96
C ASP A 64 -10.67 -12.82 3.73
N ASN A 65 -11.60 -12.60 2.80
CA ASN A 65 -12.19 -11.28 2.58
C ASN A 65 -12.95 -10.75 3.81
N ALA A 66 -13.35 -11.62 4.74
CA ALA A 66 -13.87 -11.19 6.03
C ALA A 66 -12.87 -10.30 6.81
N LEU A 67 -11.57 -10.48 6.60
CA LEU A 67 -10.50 -9.70 7.22
C LEU A 67 -10.39 -8.28 6.66
N LEU A 68 -10.93 -7.98 5.48
CA LEU A 68 -10.87 -6.65 4.87
C LEU A 68 -11.50 -5.57 5.77
N ARG A 69 -12.50 -5.96 6.57
CA ARG A 69 -13.17 -5.05 7.53
C ARG A 69 -12.29 -4.68 8.73
N LEU A 70 -11.19 -5.40 8.94
CA LEU A 70 -10.20 -5.16 10.00
C LEU A 70 -9.00 -4.37 9.50
N CYS A 71 -8.95 -4.07 8.20
CA CYS A 71 -7.88 -3.30 7.59
C CYS A 71 -8.05 -1.81 7.85
N LYS A 72 -6.94 -1.15 8.16
CA LYS A 72 -6.81 0.30 8.29
C LYS A 72 -5.70 0.77 7.35
N VAL A 73 -5.96 1.84 6.61
CA VAL A 73 -4.98 2.45 5.69
C VAL A 73 -4.66 3.86 6.17
N ILE A 74 -3.37 4.13 6.36
CA ILE A 74 -2.82 5.44 6.70
C ILE A 74 -1.89 5.87 5.58
N VAL A 75 -2.08 7.08 5.06
CA VAL A 75 -1.27 7.68 3.99
C VAL A 75 -0.43 8.83 4.55
N ASN A 76 0.80 8.96 4.06
CA ASN A 76 1.74 10.03 4.43
C ASN A 76 1.86 10.20 5.95
N GLN A 77 1.93 9.06 6.64
CA GLN A 77 2.17 8.91 8.08
C GLN A 77 1.07 9.43 9.02
N SER A 78 0.12 10.24 8.54
CA SER A 78 -0.91 10.84 9.41
C SER A 78 -2.34 10.73 8.89
N LEU A 79 -2.56 10.54 7.60
CA LEU A 79 -3.90 10.59 7.02
C LEU A 79 -4.56 9.21 7.05
N GLU A 80 -5.39 8.95 8.06
CA GLU A 80 -6.25 7.78 8.07
C GLU A 80 -7.38 7.95 7.05
N LEU A 81 -7.45 7.04 6.08
CA LEU A 81 -8.44 7.09 5.01
C LEU A 81 -9.53 6.03 5.22
N PRO A 82 -10.80 6.34 4.89
CA PRO A 82 -11.88 5.38 5.03
C PRO A 82 -11.71 4.22 4.04
N VAL A 83 -11.73 3.00 4.57
CA VAL A 83 -11.71 1.77 3.77
C VAL A 83 -13.14 1.39 3.40
N THR A 84 -13.46 1.43 2.11
CA THR A 84 -14.75 0.96 1.59
C THR A 84 -14.60 -0.48 1.10
N VAL A 85 -15.28 -1.42 1.76
CA VAL A 85 -15.32 -2.81 1.31
C VAL A 85 -16.51 -3.02 0.40
N LYS A 86 -16.25 -3.43 -0.85
CA LYS A 86 -17.28 -3.78 -1.83
C LYS A 86 -16.95 -5.12 -2.47
N ASP A 87 -17.93 -6.01 -2.48
CA ASP A 87 -17.83 -7.40 -2.93
C ASP A 87 -16.68 -8.12 -2.20
N ASN A 88 -15.56 -8.32 -2.90
CA ASN A 88 -14.38 -9.06 -2.44
C ASN A 88 -13.10 -8.19 -2.47
N SER A 89 -13.27 -6.86 -2.41
CA SER A 89 -12.17 -5.90 -2.46
C SER A 89 -12.41 -4.75 -1.50
N ALA A 90 -11.32 -4.22 -0.98
CA ALA A 90 -11.29 -2.96 -0.27
C ALA A 90 -10.73 -1.87 -1.17
N VAL A 91 -11.31 -0.69 -1.08
CA VAL A 91 -10.97 0.47 -1.90
C VAL A 91 -10.76 1.68 -0.99
N VAL A 92 -9.69 2.41 -1.27
CA VAL A 92 -9.33 3.66 -0.60
C VAL A 92 -9.00 4.71 -1.65
N VAL A 93 -9.69 5.84 -1.62
CA VAL A 93 -9.36 7.00 -2.45
C VAL A 93 -8.27 7.79 -1.73
N ILE A 94 -7.08 7.88 -2.32
CA ILE A 94 -5.92 8.52 -1.70
C ILE A 94 -6.12 10.04 -1.58
N GLY A 95 -6.74 10.66 -2.58
CA GLY A 95 -7.05 12.09 -2.60
C GLY A 95 -5.84 13.02 -2.82
N GLU A 96 -4.66 12.45 -3.09
CA GLU A 96 -3.43 13.19 -3.41
C GLU A 96 -2.95 12.91 -4.83
N THR A 97 -2.02 13.71 -5.35
CA THR A 97 -1.42 13.48 -6.67
C THR A 97 -0.02 12.89 -6.52
N ILE A 98 0.27 11.81 -7.25
CA ILE A 98 1.64 11.26 -7.35
C ILE A 98 2.29 11.76 -8.65
N ILE A 99 3.27 12.64 -8.49
CA ILE A 99 3.93 13.34 -9.59
C ILE A 99 4.80 12.37 -10.40
N GLY A 100 4.69 12.43 -11.73
CA GLY A 100 5.41 11.58 -12.67
C GLY A 100 6.75 12.15 -13.14
N ARG A 101 7.18 13.31 -12.63
CA ARG A 101 8.44 13.95 -13.03
C ARG A 101 9.65 13.03 -12.85
N SER A 102 10.60 13.11 -13.78
CA SER A 102 11.93 12.51 -13.65
C SER A 102 12.58 12.84 -12.29
N ASN A 103 13.25 11.85 -11.69
CA ASN A 103 13.84 11.96 -10.36
C ASN A 103 15.00 10.96 -10.18
N ASP A 104 15.82 11.19 -9.16
CA ASP A 104 16.94 10.33 -8.76
C ASP A 104 16.55 9.24 -7.74
N GLY A 105 15.27 9.18 -7.38
CA GLY A 105 14.71 8.20 -6.45
C GLY A 105 15.20 8.29 -5.01
N ASP A 106 15.86 9.38 -4.61
CA ASP A 106 16.18 9.65 -3.21
C ASP A 106 14.90 10.07 -2.45
N GLU A 107 14.45 9.23 -1.52
CA GLU A 107 13.26 9.49 -0.71
C GLU A 107 13.42 10.65 0.28
N ASN A 108 14.67 11.02 0.60
CA ASN A 108 14.98 12.12 1.51
C ASN A 108 15.09 13.47 0.78
N SER A 109 15.11 13.45 -0.56
CA SER A 109 15.20 14.66 -1.37
C SER A 109 13.90 15.45 -1.34
N TYR A 110 14.01 16.77 -1.12
CA TYR A 110 12.87 17.68 -1.15
C TYR A 110 12.14 17.67 -2.50
N GLU A 111 12.85 17.41 -3.59
CA GLU A 111 12.26 17.42 -4.94
C GLU A 111 11.39 16.19 -5.20
N ASN A 112 11.64 15.08 -4.50
CA ASN A 112 11.04 13.78 -4.80
C ASN A 112 9.82 13.44 -3.94
N LYS A 113 9.56 14.19 -2.87
CA LYS A 113 8.51 13.87 -1.89
C LYS A 113 7.08 13.87 -2.42
N ASN A 114 6.86 14.41 -3.62
CA ASN A 114 5.57 14.30 -4.31
C ASN A 114 5.57 13.21 -5.39
N ASN A 115 6.70 12.55 -5.66
CA ASN A 115 6.79 11.42 -6.59
C ASN A 115 6.34 10.10 -5.98
N PHE A 116 6.05 10.07 -4.68
CA PHE A 116 5.56 8.89 -4.00
C PHE A 116 4.55 9.24 -2.91
N ILE A 117 3.84 8.21 -2.46
CA ILE A 117 3.03 8.24 -1.24
C ILE A 117 3.50 7.15 -0.31
N ASP A 118 3.59 7.47 0.98
CA ASP A 118 3.77 6.47 2.03
C ASP A 118 2.40 5.85 2.35
N ILE A 119 2.32 4.52 2.36
CA ILE A 119 1.12 3.75 2.68
C ILE A 119 1.47 2.81 3.83
N ARG A 120 0.78 2.95 4.96
CA ARG A 120 0.76 1.96 6.04
C ARG A 120 -0.57 1.23 6.03
N LEU A 121 -0.53 -0.07 5.79
CA LEU A 121 -1.64 -0.98 6.05
C LEU A 121 -1.46 -1.58 7.44
N GLU A 122 -2.50 -1.48 8.27
CA GLU A 122 -2.61 -2.26 9.50
C GLU A 122 -3.75 -3.26 9.37
N ILE A 123 -3.54 -4.48 9.87
CA ILE A 123 -4.60 -5.48 10.03
C ILE A 123 -4.69 -5.82 11.51
N ASP A 124 -5.77 -5.43 12.15
CA ASP A 124 -6.00 -5.68 13.57
C ASP A 124 -6.82 -6.96 13.77
N ILE A 125 -6.10 -8.06 13.96
CA ILE A 125 -6.67 -9.40 14.19
C ILE A 125 -6.68 -9.80 15.67
N ARG A 126 -6.38 -8.87 16.58
CA ARG A 126 -6.37 -9.16 18.02
C ARG A 126 -7.75 -9.64 18.46
N ASP A 127 -7.74 -10.61 19.38
CA ASP A 127 -8.94 -11.25 19.93
C ASP A 127 -9.82 -11.97 18.90
N LYS A 128 -9.33 -12.21 17.66
CA LYS A 128 -10.01 -13.06 16.68
C LYS A 128 -9.53 -14.50 16.81
N ASP A 129 -10.48 -15.42 16.68
CA ASP A 129 -10.19 -16.86 16.61
C ASP A 129 -9.85 -17.23 15.17
N LEU A 130 -8.59 -17.00 14.80
CA LEU A 130 -8.02 -17.37 13.51
C LEU A 130 -7.12 -18.59 13.68
N LYS A 131 -7.07 -19.44 12.66
CA LYS A 131 -6.14 -20.57 12.64
C LYS A 131 -4.71 -20.03 12.73
N GLU A 132 -3.99 -20.44 13.77
CA GLU A 132 -2.57 -20.12 13.92
C GLU A 132 -1.77 -20.67 12.73
N ASN A 133 -0.80 -19.89 12.26
CA ASN A 133 0.06 -20.20 11.10
C ASN A 133 -0.65 -20.32 9.75
N ASP A 134 -1.89 -19.82 9.63
CA ASP A 134 -2.59 -19.76 8.36
C ASP A 134 -2.04 -18.61 7.50
N LEU A 135 -1.41 -18.97 6.38
CA LEU A 135 -0.78 -18.01 5.47
C LEU A 135 -1.84 -17.29 4.65
N LYS A 136 -1.86 -15.96 4.72
CA LYS A 136 -2.76 -15.11 3.94
C LYS A 136 -2.01 -14.48 2.79
N LYS A 137 -2.61 -14.51 1.61
CA LYS A 137 -2.10 -13.84 0.41
C LYS A 137 -3.02 -12.68 0.05
N MET A 138 -2.43 -11.52 -0.18
CA MET A 138 -3.15 -10.29 -0.50
C MET A 138 -2.49 -9.60 -1.69
N TYR A 139 -3.32 -8.99 -2.53
CA TYR A 139 -2.88 -8.22 -3.69
C TYR A 139 -3.23 -6.76 -3.48
N PHE A 140 -2.33 -5.89 -3.92
CA PHE A 140 -2.51 -4.44 -3.93
C PHE A 140 -2.37 -3.93 -5.35
N GLU A 141 -3.19 -2.95 -5.69
CA GLU A 141 -3.13 -2.26 -6.96
C GLU A 141 -3.42 -0.78 -6.73
N LEU A 142 -2.67 0.08 -7.42
CA LEU A 142 -2.90 1.51 -7.44
C LEU A 142 -3.27 1.88 -8.87
N HIS A 143 -4.42 2.50 -9.06
CA HIS A 143 -4.91 2.89 -10.37
C HIS A 143 -5.44 4.33 -10.34
N PRO A 144 -5.47 5.04 -11.49
CA PRO A 144 -6.09 6.35 -11.58
C PRO A 144 -7.56 6.30 -11.17
N LEU A 145 -8.08 7.38 -10.59
CA LEU A 145 -9.52 7.55 -10.41
C LEU A 145 -10.17 7.67 -11.79
N SER A 146 -11.01 6.70 -12.13
CA SER A 146 -11.79 6.65 -13.39
C SER A 146 -12.90 7.69 -13.42
#